data_AF-A0A9P3NBJ4-F1
#
_entry.id   AF-A0A9P3NBJ4-F1
#
_cell.length_a   1.000
_cell.length_b   1.000
_cell.length_c   1.000
_cell.angle_alpha   90.00
_cell.angle_beta   90.00
_cell.angle_gamma   90.00
#
_symmetry.space_group_name_H-M   'P 1'
#
loop_
_entity.id
_entity.type
_entity.pdbx_description
1 polymer ?
#
loop_
_entity_poly.entity_id
_entity_poly.type
_entity_poly.pdbx_seq_one_letter_code
_entity_poly.pdbx_strand_id
1 'polypeptide(L)'
;MESDACLEKFVIYETQARFYIVGRGKNKDQKRILKIDRSEPSELVLVEDPTVYSDRQCSALLQQLAEGNRSSGGLRLVTKAYGIAWCLSVVGVVR
;
A
#
# COMPACT_ATOMS: atom_id res chain seq x y z
N MET A 1 -22.82 1.80 15.62
CA MET A 1 -21.52 2.05 16.25
C MET A 1 -20.48 1.52 15.29
N GLU A 2 -20.01 2.36 14.37
CA GLU A 2 -18.94 1.99 13.45
C GLU A 2 -17.71 1.69 14.30
N SER A 3 -17.33 0.41 14.37
CA SER A 3 -16.04 0.05 14.93
C SER A 3 -15.01 0.60 13.97
N ASP A 4 -14.26 1.62 14.40
CA ASP A 4 -13.04 2.06 13.74
C ASP A 4 -12.18 0.81 13.51
N ALA A 5 -12.20 0.29 12.29
CA ALA A 5 -11.67 -1.03 11.99
C ALA A 5 -10.15 -0.91 11.93
N CYS A 6 -9.51 -1.00 13.10
CA CYS A 6 -8.07 -1.01 13.21
C CYS A 6 -7.50 -2.13 12.32
N LEU A 7 -6.62 -1.74 11.40
CA LEU A 7 -5.92 -2.67 10.52
C LEU A 7 -4.83 -3.36 11.33
N GLU A 8 -4.80 -4.70 11.29
CA GLU A 8 -3.88 -5.50 12.11
C GLU A 8 -2.79 -6.19 11.30
N LYS A 9 -3.03 -6.36 9.99
CA LYS A 9 -2.13 -7.07 9.10
C LYS A 9 -1.94 -6.26 7.84
N PHE A 10 -0.69 -6.09 7.47
CA PHE A 10 -0.26 -5.37 6.30
C PHE A 10 0.55 -6.30 5.41
N VAL A 11 0.26 -6.27 4.12
CA VAL A 11 1.04 -6.96 3.10
C VAL A 11 1.54 -5.90 2.14
N ILE A 12 2.84 -5.85 1.93
CA ILE A 12 3.48 -4.83 1.12
C ILE A 12 3.92 -5.47 -0.18
N TYR A 13 3.49 -4.87 -1.29
CA TYR A 13 3.93 -5.19 -2.63
C TYR A 13 4.71 -4.02 -3.21
N GLU A 14 5.63 -4.33 -4.11
CA GLU A 14 6.35 -3.32 -4.88
C GLU A 14 6.23 -3.55 -6.37
N THR A 15 6.24 -2.44 -7.08
CA THR A 15 6.57 -2.31 -8.50
C THR A 15 7.79 -1.41 -8.61
N GLN A 16 8.28 -1.17 -9.83
CA GLN A 16 9.37 -0.22 -10.05
C GLN A 16 9.03 1.20 -9.53
N ALA A 17 7.80 1.67 -9.75
CA ALA A 17 7.40 3.05 -9.44
C ALA A 17 6.67 3.21 -8.11
N ARG A 18 6.10 2.15 -7.51
CA ARG A 18 5.22 2.28 -6.34
C ARG A 18 5.31 1.13 -5.36
N PHE A 19 5.10 1.45 -4.08
CA PHE A 19 4.68 0.48 -3.06
C PHE A 19 3.17 0.46 -2.92
N TYR A 20 2.63 -0.73 -2.68
CA TYR A 20 1.21 -0.97 -2.41
C TYR A 20 1.10 -1.69 -1.06
N ILE A 21 0.51 -1.03 -0.08
CA ILE A 21 0.30 -1.58 1.26
C ILE A 21 -1.16 -2.00 1.36
N VAL A 22 -1.40 -3.30 1.42
CA VAL A 22 -2.74 -3.88 1.62
C VAL A 22 -2.94 -4.12 3.11
N GLY A 23 -3.80 -3.32 3.72
CA GLY A 23 -4.18 -3.45 5.12
C GLY A 23 -5.47 -4.25 5.30
N ARG A 24 -5.53 -5.08 6.34
CA ARG A 24 -6.70 -5.89 6.72
C ARG A 24 -6.98 -5.79 8.22
N GLY A 25 -8.25 -5.58 8.57
CA GLY A 25 -8.73 -5.60 9.96
C GLY A 25 -9.16 -6.99 10.47
N LYS A 26 -9.59 -7.06 11.74
CA LYS A 26 -10.05 -8.29 12.42
C LYS A 26 -11.12 -9.07 11.68
N ASN A 27 -12.10 -8.36 11.13
CA ASN A 27 -13.25 -8.96 10.44
C ASN A 27 -12.89 -9.55 9.10
N LYS A 28 -11.63 -9.41 8.65
CA LYS A 28 -11.03 -10.15 7.54
C LYS A 28 -11.64 -9.93 6.15
N ASP A 29 -12.83 -9.36 6.05
CA ASP A 29 -13.65 -9.24 4.85
C ASP A 29 -13.37 -7.96 4.04
N GLN A 30 -12.81 -6.96 4.70
CA GLN A 30 -12.51 -5.66 4.12
C GLN A 30 -11.01 -5.40 4.12
N LYS A 31 -10.52 -4.92 2.98
CA LYS A 31 -9.14 -4.53 2.76
C LYS A 31 -9.09 -3.07 2.32
N ARG A 32 -8.07 -2.36 2.79
CA ARG A 32 -7.73 -1.00 2.36
C ARG A 32 -6.36 -1.02 1.71
N ILE A 33 -6.12 -0.10 0.77
CA ILE A 33 -4.87 -0.03 0.03
C ILE A 33 -4.31 1.38 0.12
N LEU A 34 -3.06 1.48 0.59
CA LEU A 34 -2.28 2.70 0.54
C LEU A 34 -1.23 2.56 -0.56
N LYS A 35 -1.08 3.60 -1.39
CA LYS A 35 -0.10 3.66 -2.48
C LYS A 35 0.96 4.69 -2.12
N ILE A 36 2.22 4.32 -2.29
CA ILE A 36 3.38 5.19 -2.06
C ILE A 36 4.13 5.31 -3.37
N ASP A 37 4.33 6.53 -3.86
CA ASP A 37 5.16 6.77 -5.02
C ASP A 37 6.65 6.67 -4.67
N ARG A 38 7.44 6.08 -5.57
CA ARG A 38 8.89 5.87 -5.42
C ARG A 38 9.69 6.66 -6.44
N SER A 39 9.04 7.38 -7.35
CA SER A 39 9.72 8.09 -8.44
C SER A 39 10.52 9.29 -7.96
N GLU A 40 10.12 9.92 -6.84
CA GLU A 40 10.81 11.04 -6.21
C GLU A 40 11.31 10.64 -4.81
N PRO A 41 12.64 10.51 -4.60
CA PRO A 41 13.20 10.21 -3.28
C PRO A 41 13.06 11.35 -2.28
N SER A 42 12.86 12.57 -2.78
CA SER A 42 12.83 13.80 -1.98
C SER A 42 11.42 14.15 -1.48
N GLU A 43 10.38 13.64 -2.13
CA GLU A 43 8.99 13.88 -1.80
C GLU A 43 8.23 12.58 -1.58
N LEU A 44 7.70 12.42 -0.37
CA LEU A 44 6.83 11.29 -0.08
C LEU A 44 5.40 11.61 -0.55
N VAL A 45 5.00 11.04 -1.68
CA VAL A 45 3.62 11.12 -2.16
C VAL A 45 2.84 9.88 -1.73
N LEU A 46 1.94 10.08 -0.77
CA LEU A 46 1.00 9.06 -0.28
C LEU A 46 -0.37 9.28 -0.91
N VAL A 47 -0.94 8.22 -1.47
CA VAL A 47 -2.31 8.23 -2.00
C VAL A 47 -3.10 7.12 -1.32
N GLU A 48 -4.00 7.51 -0.44
CA GLU A 48 -5.00 6.58 0.10
C GLU A 48 -6.02 6.24 -0.99
N ASP A 49 -6.31 4.96 -1.16
CA ASP A 49 -7.43 4.52 -1.97
C ASP A 49 -8.69 4.52 -1.10
N PRO A 50 -9.71 5.36 -1.39
CA PRO A 50 -10.92 5.41 -0.58
C PRO A 50 -11.77 4.14 -0.71
N THR A 51 -11.45 3.27 -1.67
CA THR A 51 -12.20 2.06 -1.95
C THR A 51 -11.93 0.99 -0.89
N VAL A 52 -13.01 0.44 -0.34
CA VAL A 52 -12.94 -0.78 0.49
C VAL A 52 -13.04 -1.99 -0.44
N TYR A 53 -12.01 -2.82 -0.44
CA TYR A 53 -11.90 -3.98 -1.31
C TYR A 53 -12.31 -5.26 -0.59
N SER A 54 -13.10 -6.09 -1.28
CA SER A 54 -13.24 -7.51 -0.95
C SER A 54 -11.97 -8.30 -1.32
N ASP A 55 -11.87 -9.54 -0.85
CA ASP A 55 -10.75 -10.42 -1.18
C ASP A 55 -10.57 -10.63 -2.69
N ARG A 56 -11.68 -10.82 -3.42
CA ARG A 56 -11.70 -10.99 -4.87
C ARG A 56 -11.25 -9.72 -5.61
N GLN A 57 -11.77 -8.56 -5.21
CA GLN A 57 -11.41 -7.29 -5.85
C GLN A 57 -9.93 -6.96 -5.62
N CYS A 58 -9.41 -7.20 -4.41
CA CYS A 58 -7.99 -7.06 -4.13
C CYS A 58 -7.14 -8.00 -4.99
N SER A 59 -7.53 -9.28 -5.10
CA SER A 59 -6.79 -10.26 -5.89
C SER A 59 -6.76 -9.88 -7.38
N ALA A 60 -7.90 -9.45 -7.93
CA ALA A 60 -8.00 -8.95 -9.29
C ALA A 60 -7.12 -7.71 -9.51
N LEU A 61 -7.15 -6.75 -8.59
CA LEU A 61 -6.30 -5.55 -8.66
C LEU A 61 -4.81 -5.91 -8.67
N LEU A 62 -4.37 -6.78 -7.76
CA LEU A 62 -2.96 -7.21 -7.70
C LEU A 62 -2.54 -7.93 -8.99
N GLN A 63 -3.42 -8.73 -9.59
CA GLN A 63 -3.17 -9.37 -10.88
C GLN A 63 -3.05 -8.34 -12.01
N GLN A 64 -3.94 -7.35 -12.07
CA GLN A 64 -3.87 -6.28 -13.06
C GLN A 64 -2.59 -5.45 -12.92
N LEU A 65 -2.17 -5.17 -11.68
CA LEU A 65 -0.91 -4.47 -11.40
C LEU A 65 0.29 -5.30 -11.85
N ALA A 66 0.30 -6.60 -11.58
CA ALA A 66 1.36 -7.51 -12.02
C ALA A 66 1.47 -7.55 -13.54
N GLU A 67 0.34 -7.65 -14.24
CA GLU A 67 0.27 -7.66 -15.70
C GLU A 67 0.75 -6.33 -16.30
N GLY A 68 0.19 -5.21 -15.82
CA GLY A 68 0.52 -3.88 -16.33
C GLY A 68 1.97 -3.46 -16.09
N ASN A 69 2.67 -4.10 -15.13
CA ASN A 69 4.08 -3.85 -14.85
C ASN A 69 5.00 -4.99 -15.34
N ARG A 70 4.50 -5.96 -16.12
CA ARG A 70 5.29 -7.14 -16.52
C ARG A 70 6.61 -6.76 -17.21
N SER A 71 6.60 -5.74 -18.06
CA SER A 71 7.79 -5.24 -18.77
C SER A 71 8.83 -4.58 -17.84
N SER A 72 8.43 -4.12 -16.66
CA SER A 72 9.26 -3.45 -15.66
C SER A 72 9.52 -4.32 -14.41
N GLY A 73 9.38 -5.64 -14.53
CA GLY A 73 9.65 -6.60 -13.44
C GLY A 73 8.43 -7.05 -12.64
N GLY A 74 7.23 -6.59 -13.00
CA GLY A 74 5.96 -7.02 -12.43
C GLY A 74 5.68 -6.47 -11.03
N LEU A 75 4.80 -7.17 -10.31
CA LEU A 75 4.45 -6.91 -8.93
C LEU A 75 5.14 -7.94 -8.04
N ARG A 76 5.94 -7.50 -7.06
CA ARG A 76 6.66 -8.37 -6.14
C ARG A 76 6.14 -8.22 -4.71
N LEU A 77 6.03 -9.34 -4.00
CA LEU A 77 5.78 -9.33 -2.56
C LEU A 77 7.07 -8.91 -1.83
N VAL A 78 6.98 -7.86 -1.02
CA VAL A 78 8.10 -7.39 -0.19
C VAL A 78 8.06 -8.06 1.17
N THR A 79 6.97 -7.88 1.91
CA THR A 79 6.87 -8.41 3.28
C THR A 79 5.43 -8.46 3.79
N LYS A 80 5.25 -9.13 4.93
CA LYS A 80 4.04 -9.11 5.75
C LYS A 80 4.40 -8.53 7.12
N ALA A 81 3.60 -7.59 7.60
CA ALA A 81 3.84 -6.89 8.86
C ALA A 81 2.55 -6.76 9.68
N TYR A 82 2.70 -6.53 10.98
CA TYR A 82 1.59 -6.29 11.92
C TYR A 82 1.51 -4.82 12.36
N GLY A 83 2.47 -4.01 11.95
CA GLY A 83 2.53 -2.58 12.17
C GLY A 83 3.49 -1.95 11.16
N ILE A 84 3.27 -0.67 10.88
CA ILE A 84 4.12 0.12 10.00
C ILE A 84 4.61 1.31 10.82
N ALA A 85 5.91 1.32 11.11
CA ALA A 85 6.57 2.50 11.66
C ALA A 85 7.14 3.29 10.48
N TRP A 86 6.78 4.57 10.39
CA TRP A 86 7.28 5.46 9.35
C TRP A 86 8.12 6.57 9.98
N CYS A 87 9.28 6.86 9.41
CA CYS A 87 10.09 8.02 9.78
C CYS A 87 10.05 9.04 8.64
N LEU A 88 9.48 10.22 8.91
CA LEU A 88 9.54 11.35 7.98
C LEU A 88 10.82 12.14 8.27
N SER A 89 11.78 12.08 7.35
CA SER A 89 12.92 12.99 7.37
C SER A 89 12.50 14.28 6.67
N VAL A 90 12.24 15.34 7.45
CA VAL A 90 12.05 16.69 6.90
C VAL A 90 13.43 17.27 6.61
N VAL A 91 13.77 17.43 5.33
CA VAL A 91 14.94 18.20 4.90
C VAL A 91 14.53 19.68 4.90
N GLY A 92 15.14 20.47 5.78
CA GLY A 92 14.60 21.74 6.27
C GLY A 92 14.42 22.87 5.26
N VAL A 93 13.59 23.85 5.67
CA VAL A 93 13.64 25.22 5.15
C VAL A 93 14.12 26.10 6.31
N VAL A 94 15.39 26.50 6.26
CA VAL A 94 15.92 27.57 7.12
C VAL A 94 15.39 28.89 6.55
N ARG A 95 14.71 29.68 7.38
CA ARG A 95 14.49 31.11 7.13
C ARG A 95 14.99 31.89 8.34
#